data_AF-A0A914G8R2-F1
#
_entry.id   AF-A0A914G8R2-F1
#
_cell.length_a   1.000
_cell.length_b   1.000
_cell.length_c   1.000
_cell.angle_alpha   90.00
_cell.angle_beta   90.00
_cell.angle_gamma   90.00
#
_symmetry.space_group_name_H-M   'P 1'
#
loop_
_entity.id
_entity.type
_entity.pdbx_description
1 polymer ?
#
loop_
_entity_poly.entity_id
_entity_poly.type
_entity_poly.pdbx_seq_one_letter_code
_entity_poly.pdbx_strand_id
1 'polypeptide(L)'
;MYLTSQKITTWAKHDFLYFPGAIVYAYLHAFLLLLQGTTLNVAFNSQGSSLMTILISNNFVELKGSVFKKFAKPNLFQMACSDVRERFHLIILVVFVILRNMTANHWRLDYLYDLLPDLMAIGISEILIDAFKHAFITKFNDISYIVYQDFSTTLAFDVAKSREQTASGDFADQVSRRMGFIPIP
;
A
#
# COMPACT_ATOMS: atom_id res chain seq x y z
N MET A 1 -31.11 21.96 29.73
CA MET A 1 -30.78 22.81 28.56
C MET A 1 -29.30 23.21 28.50
N TYR A 2 -28.58 23.40 29.62
CA TYR A 2 -27.14 23.76 29.61
C TYR A 2 -26.17 22.61 29.24
N LEU A 3 -26.47 21.36 29.60
CA LEU A 3 -25.58 20.21 29.34
C LEU A 3 -25.51 19.81 27.85
N THR A 4 -26.55 20.07 27.07
CA THR A 4 -26.57 19.84 25.62
C THR A 4 -25.77 20.90 24.85
N SER A 5 -25.78 22.16 25.30
CA SER A 5 -25.02 23.25 24.67
C SER A 5 -23.49 23.13 24.88
N GLN A 6 -23.05 22.59 26.03
CA GLN A 6 -21.63 22.33 26.29
C GLN A 6 -21.08 21.13 25.49
N LYS A 7 -21.90 20.11 25.26
CA LYS A 7 -21.54 19.02 24.34
C LYS A 7 -21.42 19.56 22.91
N ILE A 8 -22.41 20.26 22.37
CA ILE A 8 -22.33 20.74 20.97
C ILE A 8 -21.07 21.59 20.69
N THR A 9 -20.64 22.43 21.64
CA THR A 9 -19.43 23.27 21.50
C THR A 9 -18.10 22.53 21.66
N THR A 10 -18.07 21.40 22.38
CA THR A 10 -16.87 20.56 22.52
C THR A 10 -16.68 19.64 21.32
N TRP A 11 -17.77 19.12 20.75
CA TRP A 11 -17.75 18.32 19.52
C TRP A 11 -17.35 19.17 18.31
N ALA A 12 -17.92 20.38 18.17
CA ALA A 12 -17.55 21.32 17.11
C ALA A 12 -16.07 21.77 17.17
N LYS A 13 -15.48 21.88 18.37
CA LYS A 13 -14.05 22.19 18.53
C LYS A 13 -13.14 21.01 18.19
N HIS A 14 -13.56 19.77 18.47
CA HIS A 14 -12.84 18.57 18.07
C HIS A 14 -12.84 18.45 16.54
N ASP A 15 -14.00 18.53 15.90
CA ASP A 15 -14.15 18.39 14.44
C ASP A 15 -13.40 19.47 13.66
N PHE A 16 -13.40 20.73 14.16
CA PHE A 16 -12.64 21.83 13.56
C PHE A 16 -11.12 21.67 13.65
N LEU A 17 -10.59 20.87 14.58
CA LEU A 17 -9.15 20.59 14.70
C LEU A 17 -8.73 19.36 13.86
N TYR A 18 -9.59 18.35 13.73
CA TYR A 18 -9.31 17.18 12.88
C TYR A 18 -9.35 17.51 11.39
N PHE A 19 -10.22 18.42 10.97
CA PHE A 19 -10.34 18.82 9.57
C PHE A 19 -9.02 19.37 8.96
N PRO A 20 -8.33 20.38 9.55
CA PRO A 20 -7.04 20.82 9.06
C PRO A 20 -5.95 19.75 9.22
N GLY A 21 -6.03 18.91 10.26
CA GLY A 21 -5.12 17.77 10.43
C GLY A 21 -5.22 16.76 9.28
N ALA A 22 -6.44 16.43 8.85
CA ALA A 22 -6.69 15.55 7.72
C ALA A 22 -6.23 16.15 6.39
N ILE A 23 -6.39 17.46 6.20
CA ILE A 23 -5.86 18.18 5.03
C ILE A 23 -4.34 18.11 5.00
N VAL A 24 -3.66 18.47 6.10
CA VAL A 24 -2.19 18.39 6.20
C VAL A 24 -1.71 16.96 5.93
N TYR A 25 -2.39 15.97 6.50
CA TYR A 25 -2.09 14.56 6.25
C TYR A 25 -2.24 14.20 4.77
N ALA A 26 -3.34 14.60 4.11
CA ALA A 26 -3.56 14.32 2.69
C ALA A 26 -2.49 14.99 1.81
N TYR A 27 -2.10 16.23 2.12
CA TYR A 27 -0.99 16.91 1.43
C TYR A 27 0.34 16.20 1.63
N LEU A 28 0.65 15.79 2.87
CA LEU A 28 1.87 15.04 3.16
C LEU A 28 1.87 13.68 2.46
N HIS A 29 0.75 12.97 2.46
CA HIS A 29 0.61 11.68 1.79
C HIS A 29 0.79 11.83 0.27
N ALA A 30 0.13 12.81 -0.35
CA ALA A 30 0.30 13.12 -1.77
C ALA A 30 1.75 13.52 -2.09
N PHE A 31 2.38 14.32 -1.23
CA PHE A 31 3.78 14.71 -1.38
C PHE A 31 4.73 13.51 -1.29
N LEU A 32 4.53 12.60 -0.34
CA LEU A 32 5.31 11.37 -0.23
C LEU A 32 5.14 10.46 -1.46
N LEU A 33 3.92 10.31 -1.97
CA LEU A 33 3.66 9.57 -3.21
C LEU A 33 4.40 10.20 -4.41
N LEU A 34 4.42 11.54 -4.50
CA LEU A 34 5.18 12.26 -5.53
C LEU A 34 6.69 12.03 -5.38
N LEU A 35 7.23 12.10 -4.16
CA LEU A 35 8.64 11.80 -3.88
C LEU A 35 9.00 10.36 -4.24
N GLN A 36 8.13 9.40 -3.97
CA GLN A 36 8.33 8.00 -4.31
C GLN A 36 8.40 7.83 -5.84
N GLY A 37 7.50 8.48 -6.58
CA GLY A 37 7.48 8.43 -8.04
C GLY A 37 8.67 9.11 -8.70
N THR A 38 9.10 10.26 -8.19
CA THR A 38 10.28 10.96 -8.70
C THR A 38 11.56 10.19 -8.39
N THR A 39 11.69 9.64 -7.19
CA THR A 39 12.83 8.80 -6.79
C THR A 39 12.93 7.57 -7.66
N LEU A 40 11.82 6.86 -7.87
CA LEU A 40 11.78 5.70 -8.74
C LEU A 40 12.18 6.07 -10.17
N ASN A 41 11.65 7.16 -10.71
CA ASN A 41 12.02 7.65 -12.03
C ASN A 41 13.51 8.07 -12.13
N VAL A 42 14.07 8.70 -11.09
CA VAL A 42 15.50 9.06 -11.03
C VAL A 42 16.36 7.79 -10.97
N ALA A 43 15.94 6.78 -10.20
CA ALA A 43 16.62 5.50 -10.13
C ALA A 43 16.73 4.85 -11.52
N PHE A 44 15.66 4.87 -12.31
CA PHE A 44 15.67 4.37 -13.68
C PHE A 44 16.48 5.22 -14.65
N ASN A 45 16.44 6.55 -14.50
CA ASN A 45 17.17 7.44 -15.41
C ASN A 45 18.67 7.55 -15.06
N SER A 46 19.09 7.05 -13.88
CA SER A 46 20.48 7.12 -13.47
C SER A 46 21.36 6.17 -14.30
N GLN A 47 22.53 6.65 -14.72
CA GLN A 47 23.47 5.91 -15.58
C GLN A 47 24.12 4.69 -14.89
N GLY A 48 23.78 4.40 -13.63
CA GLY A 48 24.31 3.27 -12.89
C GLY A 48 23.19 2.43 -12.30
N SER A 49 23.20 1.12 -12.58
CA SER A 49 22.30 0.11 -12.00
C SER A 49 22.32 0.05 -10.44
N SER A 50 23.14 0.88 -9.80
CA SER A 50 23.29 1.03 -8.36
C SER A 50 21.99 1.45 -7.66
N LEU A 51 21.27 2.45 -8.18
CA LEU A 51 20.03 2.91 -7.51
C LEU A 51 18.92 1.86 -7.57
N MET A 52 18.80 1.13 -8.68
CA MET A 52 17.82 0.04 -8.77
C MET A 52 18.20 -1.15 -7.88
N THR A 53 19.49 -1.47 -7.78
CA THR A 53 19.99 -2.50 -6.86
C THR A 53 19.71 -2.14 -5.40
N ILE A 54 19.79 -0.86 -5.04
CA ILE A 54 19.45 -0.37 -3.69
C ILE A 54 17.96 -0.61 -3.37
N LEU A 55 17.05 -0.38 -4.32
CA LEU A 55 15.61 -0.64 -4.11
C LEU A 55 15.32 -2.13 -3.86
N ILE A 56 15.93 -3.02 -4.64
CA ILE A 56 15.78 -4.48 -4.46
C ILE A 56 16.39 -4.92 -3.11
N SER A 57 17.53 -4.35 -2.73
CA SER A 57 18.18 -4.62 -1.44
C SER A 57 17.30 -4.19 -0.26
N ASN A 58 16.57 -3.09 -0.39
CA ASN A 58 15.67 -2.62 0.66
C ASN A 58 14.54 -3.64 0.95
N ASN A 59 13.94 -4.20 -0.09
CA ASN A 59 12.89 -5.22 0.05
C ASN A 59 13.45 -6.49 0.73
N PHE A 60 14.74 -6.81 0.52
CA PHE A 60 15.41 -7.91 1.22
C PHE A 60 15.69 -7.62 2.71
N VAL A 61 15.98 -6.38 3.08
CA VAL A 61 16.13 -5.98 4.50
C VAL A 61 14.78 -6.10 5.22
N GLU A 62 13.69 -5.70 4.57
CA GLU A 62 12.33 -5.85 5.08
C GLU A 62 11.91 -7.31 5.28
N LEU A 63 12.29 -8.18 4.34
CA LEU A 63 12.14 -9.63 4.47
C LEU A 63 12.83 -10.13 5.75
N LYS A 64 14.09 -9.76 5.97
CA LYS A 64 14.86 -10.21 7.14
C LYS A 64 14.23 -9.77 8.45
N GLY A 65 13.67 -8.57 8.54
CA GLY A 65 13.02 -8.07 9.76
C GLY A 65 11.69 -8.77 10.09
N SER A 66 10.92 -9.14 9.07
CA SER A 66 9.59 -9.71 9.23
C SER A 66 9.59 -11.23 9.47
N VAL A 67 10.47 -11.99 8.82
CA VAL A 67 10.45 -13.47 8.89
C VAL A 67 10.80 -14.07 10.26
N PHE A 68 11.52 -13.34 11.12
CA PHE A 68 11.88 -13.81 12.46
C PHE A 68 10.85 -13.48 13.54
N LYS A 69 9.77 -12.77 13.18
CA LYS A 69 8.75 -12.34 14.14
C LYS A 69 7.67 -13.42 14.27
N LYS A 70 7.24 -13.70 15.51
CA LYS A 70 6.07 -14.55 15.76
C LYS A 70 4.79 -13.78 15.44
N PHE A 71 3.91 -14.38 14.64
CA PHE A 71 2.63 -13.76 14.24
C PHE A 71 1.44 -14.63 14.65
N ALA A 72 0.44 -14.00 15.25
CA ALA A 72 -0.89 -14.60 15.42
C ALA A 72 -1.72 -14.46 14.13
N LYS A 73 -2.70 -15.34 13.91
CA LYS A 73 -3.60 -15.30 12.73
C LYS A 73 -4.14 -13.91 12.34
N PRO A 74 -4.70 -13.08 13.25
CA PRO A 74 -5.21 -11.76 12.86
C PRO A 74 -4.11 -10.77 12.41
N ASN A 75 -2.91 -10.89 12.97
CA ASN A 75 -1.78 -10.04 12.60
C ASN A 75 -1.21 -10.45 11.23
N LEU A 76 -1.23 -11.76 10.91
CA LEU A 76 -0.87 -12.27 9.59
C LEU A 76 -1.83 -11.77 8.51
N PHE A 77 -3.13 -11.71 8.82
CA PHE A 77 -4.14 -11.17 7.90
C PHE A 77 -3.91 -9.70 7.58
N GLN A 78 -3.66 -8.88 8.61
CA GLN A 78 -3.36 -7.45 8.42
C GLN A 78 -2.07 -7.23 7.62
N MET A 79 -1.03 -8.03 7.88
CA MET A 79 0.21 -7.97 7.12
C MET A 79 -0.02 -8.33 5.65
N ALA A 80 -0.73 -9.42 5.37
CA ALA A 80 -1.07 -9.80 4.00
C ALA A 80 -1.91 -8.73 3.28
N CYS A 81 -2.82 -8.05 3.99
CA CYS A 81 -3.57 -6.93 3.43
C CYS A 81 -2.67 -5.71 3.13
N SER A 82 -1.71 -5.41 4.01
CA SER A 82 -0.71 -4.36 3.80
C SER A 82 0.14 -4.62 2.57
N ASP A 83 0.63 -5.86 2.41
CA ASP A 83 1.45 -6.30 1.28
C ASP A 83 0.68 -6.14 -0.06
N VAL A 84 -0.59 -6.55 -0.09
CA VAL A 84 -1.45 -6.37 -1.28
C VAL A 84 -1.66 -4.89 -1.62
N ARG A 85 -1.89 -4.05 -0.60
CA ARG A 85 -2.02 -2.60 -0.78
C ARG A 85 -0.73 -2.00 -1.35
N GLU A 86 0.43 -2.39 -0.83
CA GLU A 86 1.74 -1.90 -1.28
C GLU A 86 1.99 -2.28 -2.74
N ARG A 87 1.71 -3.53 -3.14
CA ARG A 87 1.80 -3.97 -4.54
C ARG A 87 0.90 -3.18 -5.47
N PHE A 88 -0.32 -2.86 -5.04
CA PHE A 88 -1.23 -2.04 -5.84
C PHE A 88 -0.66 -0.64 -6.08
N HIS A 89 -0.10 -0.01 -5.04
CA HIS A 89 0.57 1.29 -5.17
C HIS A 89 1.81 1.21 -6.05
N LEU A 90 2.61 0.13 -5.93
CA LEU A 90 3.77 -0.10 -6.79
C LEU A 90 3.37 -0.19 -8.27
N ILE A 91 2.29 -0.91 -8.60
CA ILE A 91 1.78 -1.02 -9.97
C ILE A 91 1.40 0.36 -10.51
N ILE A 92 0.65 1.15 -9.74
CA ILE A 92 0.26 2.52 -10.14
C ILE A 92 1.50 3.39 -10.37
N LEU A 93 2.48 3.30 -9.47
CA LEU A 93 3.71 4.07 -9.54
C LEU A 93 4.54 3.70 -10.78
N VAL A 94 4.67 2.41 -11.08
CA VAL A 94 5.34 1.89 -12.28
C VAL A 94 4.65 2.41 -13.55
N VAL A 95 3.32 2.36 -13.61
CA VAL A 95 2.56 2.92 -14.74
C VAL A 95 2.82 4.43 -14.87
N PHE A 96 2.80 5.17 -13.77
CA PHE A 96 3.09 6.60 -13.77
C PHE A 96 4.51 6.92 -14.27
N VAL A 97 5.51 6.16 -13.84
CA VAL A 97 6.91 6.31 -14.29
C VAL A 97 7.05 6.03 -15.78
N ILE A 98 6.40 4.98 -16.30
CA ILE A 98 6.36 4.70 -17.75
C ILE A 98 5.78 5.91 -18.50
N LEU A 99 4.63 6.42 -18.06
CA LEU A 99 3.98 7.56 -18.71
C LEU A 99 4.85 8.83 -18.67
N ARG A 100 5.50 9.10 -17.54
CA ARG A 100 6.41 10.25 -17.37
C ARG A 100 7.66 10.12 -18.25
N ASN A 101 8.24 8.92 -18.34
CA ASN A 101 9.39 8.64 -19.20
C ASN A 101 9.04 8.74 -20.69
N MET A 102 7.90 8.17 -21.11
CA MET A 102 7.40 8.27 -22.48
C MET A 102 7.10 9.70 -22.90
N THR A 103 6.53 10.50 -22.00
CA THR A 103 6.27 11.93 -22.26
C THR A 103 7.58 12.72 -22.42
N ALA A 104 8.60 12.42 -21.60
CA ALA A 104 9.91 13.09 -21.69
C ALA A 104 10.70 12.70 -22.96
N ASN A 105 10.53 11.47 -23.45
CA ASN A 105 11.27 10.92 -24.59
C ASN A 105 10.49 10.98 -25.92
N HIS A 106 9.50 11.87 -26.02
CA HIS A 106 8.66 12.04 -27.23
C HIS A 106 8.04 10.72 -27.75
N TRP A 107 7.63 9.83 -26.83
CA TRP A 107 6.99 8.55 -27.13
C TRP A 107 7.82 7.60 -28.02
N ARG A 108 9.14 7.66 -27.94
CA ARG A 108 10.02 6.70 -28.60
C ARG A 108 9.99 5.33 -27.93
N LEU A 109 9.55 4.31 -28.68
CA LEU A 109 9.46 2.92 -28.21
C LEU A 109 10.82 2.29 -27.88
N ASP A 110 11.91 2.75 -28.48
CA ASP A 110 13.25 2.21 -28.20
C ASP A 110 13.60 2.31 -26.70
N TYR A 111 13.30 3.47 -26.08
CA TYR A 111 13.49 3.67 -24.64
C TYR A 111 12.54 2.83 -23.79
N LEU A 112 11.33 2.53 -24.30
CA LEU A 112 10.40 1.67 -23.57
C LEU A 112 10.95 0.24 -23.49
N TYR A 113 11.53 -0.29 -24.56
CA TYR A 113 12.16 -1.60 -24.57
C TYR A 113 13.36 -1.68 -23.63
N ASP A 114 14.15 -0.61 -23.55
CA ASP A 114 15.28 -0.53 -22.62
C ASP A 114 14.82 -0.41 -21.15
N LEU A 115 13.69 0.28 -20.89
CA LEU A 115 13.14 0.49 -19.54
C LEU A 115 12.36 -0.72 -18.99
N LEU A 116 11.72 -1.49 -19.88
CA LEU A 116 10.87 -2.61 -19.50
C LEU A 116 11.57 -3.68 -18.63
N PRO A 117 12.79 -4.19 -18.95
CA PRO A 117 13.44 -5.22 -18.13
C PRO A 117 13.71 -4.74 -16.71
N ASP A 118 14.04 -3.46 -16.54
CA ASP A 118 14.32 -2.87 -15.24
C ASP A 118 13.07 -2.78 -14.35
N LEU A 119 11.95 -2.32 -14.92
CA LEU A 119 10.65 -2.30 -14.25
C LEU A 119 10.16 -3.71 -13.89
N MET A 120 10.33 -4.65 -14.83
CA MET A 120 9.96 -6.05 -14.63
C MET A 120 10.82 -6.71 -13.54
N ALA A 121 12.12 -6.40 -13.47
CA ALA A 121 13.00 -6.92 -12.43
C ALA A 121 12.53 -6.47 -11.03
N ILE A 122 12.13 -5.21 -10.86
CA ILE A 122 11.56 -4.72 -9.60
C ILE A 122 10.26 -5.46 -9.26
N GLY A 123 9.31 -5.54 -10.20
CA GLY A 123 8.03 -6.22 -9.96
C GLY A 123 8.18 -7.71 -9.63
N ILE A 124 9.06 -8.41 -10.35
CA ILE A 124 9.36 -9.82 -10.10
C ILE A 124 10.07 -9.99 -8.75
N SER A 125 11.04 -9.13 -8.44
CA SER A 125 11.74 -9.18 -7.15
C SER A 125 10.78 -9.00 -5.98
N GLU A 126 9.81 -8.10 -6.09
CA GLU A 126 8.79 -7.87 -5.06
C GLU A 126 7.91 -9.11 -4.84
N ILE A 127 7.39 -9.68 -5.92
CA ILE A 127 6.54 -10.89 -5.86
C ILE A 127 7.31 -12.04 -5.23
N LEU A 128 8.58 -12.22 -5.60
CA LEU A 128 9.45 -13.27 -5.06
C LEU A 128 9.74 -13.06 -3.59
N ILE A 129 10.12 -11.85 -3.18
CA ILE A 129 10.48 -11.53 -1.79
C ILE A 129 9.28 -11.76 -0.87
N ASP A 130 8.10 -11.31 -1.25
CA ASP A 130 6.88 -11.56 -0.49
C ASP A 130 6.49 -13.04 -0.47
N ALA A 131 6.66 -13.77 -1.59
CA ALA A 131 6.41 -15.21 -1.60
C ALA A 131 7.32 -15.93 -0.59
N PHE A 132 8.60 -15.53 -0.51
CA PHE A 132 9.50 -16.01 0.52
C PHE A 132 9.03 -15.61 1.92
N LYS A 133 8.62 -14.34 2.12
CA LYS A 133 8.10 -13.82 3.40
C LYS A 133 6.95 -14.69 3.91
N HIS A 134 5.92 -14.93 3.09
CA HIS A 134 4.77 -15.75 3.45
C HIS A 134 5.12 -17.23 3.65
N ALA A 135 6.04 -17.78 2.85
CA ALA A 135 6.50 -19.17 3.00
C ALA A 135 7.27 -19.38 4.32
N PHE A 136 8.13 -18.43 4.69
CA PHE A 136 8.86 -18.48 5.96
C PHE A 136 7.93 -18.27 7.15
N ILE A 137 7.04 -17.28 7.11
CA ILE A 137 6.13 -17.00 8.23
C ILE A 137 5.19 -18.18 8.49
N THR A 138 4.61 -18.78 7.44
CA THR A 138 3.73 -19.94 7.58
C THR A 138 4.47 -21.16 8.14
N LYS A 139 5.68 -21.42 7.65
CA LYS A 139 6.52 -22.54 8.10
C LYS A 139 7.04 -22.35 9.54
N PHE A 140 7.42 -21.14 9.94
CA PHE A 140 7.93 -20.86 11.29
C PHE A 140 6.83 -20.78 12.36
N ASN A 141 5.60 -20.41 11.99
CA ASN A 141 4.48 -20.28 12.92
C ASN A 141 3.51 -21.48 12.88
N ASP A 142 3.84 -22.54 12.11
CA ASP A 142 3.02 -23.74 11.92
C ASP A 142 1.57 -23.43 11.51
N ILE A 143 1.41 -22.48 10.58
CA ILE A 143 0.11 -22.03 10.11
C ILE A 143 -0.23 -22.78 8.82
N SER A 144 -1.34 -23.52 8.82
CA SER A 144 -1.85 -24.21 7.62
C SER A 144 -2.15 -23.22 6.49
N TYR A 145 -1.81 -23.60 5.26
CA TYR A 145 -2.06 -22.80 4.05
C TYR A 145 -3.56 -22.48 3.84
N ILE A 146 -4.45 -23.31 4.41
CA ILE A 146 -5.90 -23.16 4.34
C ILE A 146 -6.35 -21.80 4.89
N VAL A 147 -5.57 -21.20 5.80
CA VAL A 147 -5.85 -19.88 6.37
C VAL A 147 -5.89 -18.77 5.31
N TYR A 148 -5.17 -18.89 4.19
CA TYR A 148 -5.28 -17.91 3.09
C TYR A 148 -6.62 -18.01 2.34
N GLN A 149 -7.22 -19.21 2.28
CA GLN A 149 -8.57 -19.35 1.74
C GLN A 149 -9.58 -18.70 2.66
N ASP A 150 -9.44 -18.85 3.99
CA ASP A 150 -10.26 -18.14 4.98
C ASP A 150 -10.12 -16.62 4.87
N PHE A 151 -8.92 -16.12 4.55
CA PHE A 151 -8.70 -14.70 4.29
C PHE A 151 -9.45 -14.22 3.06
N SER A 152 -9.35 -14.96 1.94
CA SER A 152 -10.06 -14.62 0.71
C SER A 152 -11.58 -14.68 0.88
N THR A 153 -12.11 -15.68 1.60
CA THR A 153 -13.54 -15.78 1.89
C THR A 153 -14.00 -14.69 2.85
N THR A 154 -13.19 -14.31 3.84
CA THR A 154 -13.47 -13.17 4.72
C THR A 154 -13.52 -11.86 3.92
N LEU A 155 -12.57 -11.63 2.99
CA LEU A 155 -12.62 -10.48 2.09
C LEU A 155 -13.85 -10.52 1.18
N ALA A 156 -14.15 -11.67 0.57
CA ALA A 156 -15.29 -11.82 -0.32
C ALA A 156 -16.62 -11.60 0.42
N PHE A 157 -16.72 -12.10 1.66
CA PHE A 157 -17.86 -11.89 2.53
C PHE A 157 -17.96 -10.42 2.97
N ASP A 158 -16.85 -9.79 3.35
CA ASP A 158 -16.82 -8.37 3.69
C ASP A 158 -17.27 -7.53 2.47
N VAL A 159 -16.76 -7.80 1.26
CA VAL A 159 -17.18 -7.12 0.01
C VAL A 159 -18.65 -7.39 -0.35
N ALA A 160 -19.13 -8.62 -0.20
CA ALA A 160 -20.51 -8.99 -0.51
C ALA A 160 -21.49 -8.35 0.47
N LYS A 161 -21.17 -8.38 1.77
CA LYS A 161 -21.94 -7.71 2.83
C LYS A 161 -21.92 -6.19 2.63
N SER A 162 -20.82 -5.62 2.15
CA SER A 162 -20.72 -4.20 1.77
C SER A 162 -21.62 -3.81 0.59
N ARG A 163 -22.12 -4.75 -0.23
CA ARG A 163 -23.08 -4.45 -1.32
C ARG A 163 -24.53 -4.38 -0.87
N GLU A 164 -24.89 -4.98 0.26
CA GLU A 164 -26.28 -4.96 0.78
C GLU A 164 -26.58 -3.73 1.66
N GLN A 165 -25.58 -3.16 2.33
CA GLN A 165 -25.76 -1.99 3.19
C GLN A 165 -25.59 -0.68 2.42
N THR A 166 -26.71 -0.14 1.93
CA THR A 166 -26.79 1.14 1.18
C THR A 166 -26.65 2.36 2.12
N ALA A 167 -25.43 2.64 2.59
CA ALA A 167 -25.08 3.92 3.24
C ALA A 167 -23.63 4.29 2.89
N SER A 168 -23.47 5.11 1.86
CA SER A 168 -22.23 5.32 1.09
C SER A 168 -21.07 6.01 1.82
N GLY A 169 -21.27 6.51 3.04
CA GLY A 169 -20.25 7.24 3.82
C GLY A 169 -19.42 6.35 4.76
N ASP A 170 -20.06 5.49 5.56
CA ASP A 170 -19.38 4.54 6.46
C ASP A 170 -18.73 3.36 5.71
N PHE A 171 -19.08 3.22 4.42
CA PHE A 171 -18.71 2.16 3.48
C PHE A 171 -17.20 2.06 3.21
N ALA A 172 -16.56 3.19 2.92
CA ALA A 172 -15.13 3.21 2.63
C ALA A 172 -14.33 3.08 3.93
N ASP A 173 -14.79 3.70 5.02
CA ASP A 173 -14.08 3.81 6.30
C ASP A 173 -13.71 2.45 6.91
N GLN A 174 -14.66 1.51 7.00
CA GLN A 174 -14.43 0.22 7.68
C GLN A 174 -13.53 -0.73 6.88
N VAL A 175 -13.75 -0.80 5.56
CA VAL A 175 -12.94 -1.63 4.65
C VAL A 175 -11.54 -1.02 4.51
N SER A 176 -11.46 0.31 4.42
CA SER A 176 -10.22 1.08 4.40
C SER A 176 -9.39 0.79 5.66
N ARG A 177 -9.99 0.86 6.85
CA ARG A 177 -9.30 0.61 8.12
C ARG A 177 -8.78 -0.82 8.28
N ARG A 178 -9.46 -1.82 7.69
CA ARG A 178 -9.00 -3.23 7.70
C ARG A 178 -7.91 -3.53 6.67
N MET A 179 -8.02 -2.95 5.48
CA MET A 179 -7.01 -3.09 4.42
C MET A 179 -5.81 -2.14 4.60
N GLY A 180 -5.82 -1.32 5.65
CA GLY A 180 -4.78 -0.32 5.92
C GLY A 180 -4.84 0.91 5.01
N PHE A 181 -5.90 1.08 4.22
CA PHE A 181 -6.13 2.35 3.54
C PHE A 181 -6.52 3.41 4.59
N ILE A 182 -6.13 4.65 4.34
CA ILE A 182 -6.49 5.76 5.22
C ILE A 182 -7.98 6.02 5.08
N PRO A 183 -8.76 5.97 6.18
CA PRO A 183 -10.14 6.42 6.15
C PRO A 183 -10.17 7.89 5.70
N ILE A 184 -10.77 8.12 4.53
CA ILE A 184 -10.95 9.48 4.01
C ILE A 184 -12.12 10.08 4.79
N PRO A 185 -11.95 11.25 5.44
CA PRO A 185 -12.98 11.88 6.27
C PRO A 185 -14.22 12.32 5.48
#